data_AF-A0A2D2Q445-F1
#
_entry.id   AF-A0A2D2Q445-F1
#
_cell.length_a   1.000
_cell.length_b   1.000
_cell.length_c   1.000
_cell.angle_alpha   90.00
_cell.angle_beta   90.00
_cell.angle_gamma   90.00
#
_symmetry.space_group_name_H-M   'P 1'
#
loop_
_entity.id
_entity.type
_entity.pdbx_description
1 polymer ?
#
loop_
_entity_poly.entity_id
_entity_poly.type
_entity_poly.pdbx_seq_one_letter_code
_entity_poly.pdbx_strand_id
1 'polypeptide(L)'
;MEDVKTPSAPSEQLTELALRIRTAAQQAAGDVVELLALLRLLEELHRDICDNQFQAVLPTNRQALYKLLREIERNGGWPYIPRKKLEAFLAAMDETPDEC
;
A
#
# COMPACT_ATOMS: atom_id res chain seq x y z
N MET A 1 2.99 -2.10 -29.10
CA MET A 1 1.60 -2.22 -28.65
C MET A 1 1.68 -2.89 -27.30
N GLU A 2 1.83 -2.09 -26.24
CA GLU A 2 2.07 -2.61 -24.89
C GLU A 2 0.73 -3.06 -24.30
N ASP A 3 0.66 -4.35 -23.99
CA ASP A 3 -0.49 -5.02 -23.39
C ASP A 3 -0.91 -4.34 -22.07
N VAL A 4 -2.13 -3.80 -22.07
CA VAL A 4 -2.85 -3.41 -20.86
C VAL A 4 -3.16 -4.69 -20.09
N LYS A 5 -2.41 -4.93 -19.02
CA LYS A 5 -2.64 -6.05 -18.11
C LYS A 5 -3.96 -5.81 -17.37
N THR A 6 -5.02 -6.51 -17.80
CA THR A 6 -6.29 -6.71 -17.08
C THR A 6 -6.01 -7.08 -15.61
N PRO A 7 -6.82 -6.64 -14.62
CA PRO A 7 -6.63 -7.03 -13.23
C PRO A 7 -6.74 -8.56 -13.11
N SER A 8 -5.58 -9.20 -12.98
CA SER A 8 -5.47 -10.64 -12.78
C SER A 8 -6.00 -10.98 -11.39
N ALA A 9 -6.75 -12.08 -11.28
CA ALA A 9 -7.21 -12.58 -10.00
C ALA A 9 -6.04 -12.66 -8.99
N PRO A 10 -6.27 -12.39 -7.69
CA PRO A 10 -5.22 -12.51 -6.70
C PRO A 10 -4.63 -13.92 -6.78
N SER A 11 -3.30 -13.99 -6.82
CA SER A 11 -2.59 -15.28 -6.89
C SER A 11 -3.06 -16.22 -5.77
N GLU A 12 -2.95 -17.53 -6.01
CA GLU A 12 -3.29 -18.55 -5.00
C GLU A 12 -2.56 -18.29 -3.67
N GLN A 13 -1.31 -17.85 -3.74
CA GLN A 13 -0.49 -17.48 -2.57
C GLN A 13 -1.08 -16.31 -1.78
N LEU A 14 -1.55 -15.26 -2.47
CA LEU A 14 -2.21 -14.11 -1.80
C LEU A 14 -3.54 -14.53 -1.15
N THR A 15 -4.27 -15.44 -1.78
CA THR A 15 -5.53 -15.97 -1.26
C THR A 15 -5.28 -16.80 0.01
N GLU A 16 -4.25 -17.65 0.00
CA GLU A 16 -3.85 -18.43 1.17
C GLU A 16 -3.38 -17.53 2.33
N LEU A 17 -2.57 -16.51 2.04
CA LEU A 17 -2.12 -15.55 3.06
C LEU A 17 -3.31 -14.80 3.68
N ALA A 18 -4.25 -14.34 2.85
CA ALA A 18 -5.46 -13.68 3.32
C ALA A 18 -6.29 -14.60 4.22
N LEU A 19 -6.38 -15.89 3.89
CA LEU A 19 -7.04 -16.88 4.75
C LEU A 19 -6.32 -17.02 6.09
N ARG A 20 -4.99 -17.17 6.09
CA ARG A 20 -4.19 -17.30 7.32
C ARG A 20 -4.34 -16.11 8.25
N ILE A 21 -4.31 -14.88 7.72
CA ILE A 21 -4.51 -13.65 8.50
C ILE A 21 -5.91 -13.61 9.11
N ARG A 22 -6.94 -13.98 8.34
CA ARG A 22 -8.33 -14.04 8.84
C ARG A 22 -8.49 -15.08 9.94
N THR A 23 -7.87 -16.25 9.79
CA THR A 23 -7.86 -17.30 10.81
C THR A 23 -7.18 -16.82 12.10
N ALA A 24 -6.03 -16.16 11.99
CA ALA A 24 -5.34 -15.60 13.16
C ALA A 24 -6.22 -14.57 13.90
N ALA A 25 -6.90 -13.69 13.16
CA ALA A 25 -7.83 -12.72 13.76
C ALA A 25 -9.03 -13.39 14.46
N GLN A 26 -9.54 -14.50 13.90
CA GLN A 26 -10.62 -15.29 14.51
C GLN A 26 -10.17 -16.01 15.77
N GLN A 27 -8.93 -16.53 15.79
CA GLN A 27 -8.37 -17.21 16.97
C GLN A 27 -8.08 -16.23 18.11
N ALA A 28 -7.68 -15.00 17.77
CA ALA A 28 -7.50 -13.90 18.71
C ALA A 28 -8.84 -13.22 19.13
N ALA A 29 -9.99 -13.72 18.65
CA ALA A 29 -11.28 -13.10 18.96
C ALA A 29 -11.57 -13.17 20.47
N GLY A 30 -11.72 -12.00 21.10
CA GLY A 30 -11.90 -11.86 22.54
C GLY A 30 -10.63 -11.46 23.29
N ASP A 31 -9.46 -11.48 22.64
CA ASP A 31 -8.21 -10.96 23.17
C ASP A 31 -7.78 -9.68 22.42
N VAL A 32 -8.01 -8.54 23.08
CA VAL A 32 -7.69 -7.22 22.50
C VAL A 32 -6.18 -7.03 22.33
N VAL A 33 -5.35 -7.64 23.17
CA VAL A 33 -3.90 -7.50 23.11
C VAL A 33 -3.36 -8.30 21.93
N GLU A 34 -3.84 -9.52 21.74
CA GLU A 34 -3.46 -10.38 20.60
C GLU A 34 -3.91 -9.77 19.27
N LEU A 35 -5.13 -9.22 19.20
CA LEU A 35 -5.62 -8.49 18.03
C LEU A 35 -4.77 -7.24 17.73
N LEU A 36 -4.37 -6.49 18.76
CA LEU A 36 -3.49 -5.33 18.60
C LEU A 36 -2.10 -5.74 18.10
N ALA A 37 -1.56 -6.86 18.58
CA ALA A 37 -0.30 -7.40 18.10
C ALA A 37 -0.39 -7.80 16.62
N LEU A 38 -1.48 -8.45 16.20
CA LEU A 38 -1.73 -8.78 14.80
C LEU A 38 -1.80 -7.52 13.93
N LEU A 39 -2.51 -6.49 14.36
CA LEU A 39 -2.61 -5.22 13.61
C LEU A 39 -1.26 -4.53 13.45
N ARG A 40 -0.43 -4.51 14.50
CA ARG A 40 0.92 -3.92 14.45
C ARG A 40 1.83 -4.67 13.50
N LEU A 41 1.79 -6.01 13.53
CA LEU A 41 2.56 -6.84 12.60
C LEU A 41 2.16 -6.58 11.14
N LEU A 42 0.86 -6.50 10.86
CA LEU A 42 0.38 -6.19 9.52
C LEU A 42 0.86 -4.82 9.04
N GLU A 43 0.87 -3.82 9.92
CA GLU A 43 1.40 -2.48 9.58
C GLU A 43 2.92 -2.49 9.34
N GLU A 44 3.68 -3.24 10.14
CA GLU A 44 5.13 -3.38 9.95
C GLU A 44 5.46 -4.03 8.60
N LEU A 45 4.85 -5.18 8.31
CA LEU A 45 5.04 -5.88 7.03
C LEU A 45 4.64 -5.01 5.85
N HIS A 46 3.54 -4.30 6.00
CA HIS A 46 3.06 -3.38 4.98
C HIS A 46 4.05 -2.25 4.71
N ARG A 47 4.61 -1.62 5.75
CA ARG A 47 5.65 -0.58 5.60
C ARG A 47 6.90 -1.13 4.95
N ASP A 48 7.37 -2.29 5.38
CA ASP A 48 8.55 -2.94 4.80
C ASP A 48 8.38 -3.22 3.30
N ILE A 49 7.20 -3.74 2.91
CA ILE A 49 6.87 -3.97 1.50
C ILE A 49 6.83 -2.66 0.71
N CYS A 50 6.26 -1.60 1.29
CA CYS A 50 6.20 -0.29 0.65
C CYS A 50 7.59 0.29 0.41
N ASP A 51 8.41 0.35 1.45
CA ASP A 51 9.71 1.03 1.47
C ASP A 51 10.76 0.26 0.63
N ASN A 52 10.61 -1.07 0.51
CA ASN A 52 11.56 -1.91 -0.21
C ASN A 52 11.03 -2.38 -1.58
N GLN A 53 10.12 -3.36 -1.61
CA GLN A 53 9.77 -4.02 -2.86
C GLN A 53 8.87 -3.17 -3.75
N PHE A 54 7.91 -2.44 -3.19
CA PHE A 54 6.99 -1.60 -3.95
C PHE A 54 7.70 -0.38 -4.53
N GLN A 55 8.50 0.33 -3.73
CA GLN A 55 9.26 1.48 -4.20
C GLN A 55 10.24 1.11 -5.32
N ALA A 56 10.89 -0.06 -5.24
CA ALA A 56 11.82 -0.53 -6.27
C ALA A 56 11.18 -0.77 -7.64
N VAL A 57 9.86 -1.05 -7.68
CA VAL A 57 9.13 -1.30 -8.92
C VAL A 57 8.25 -0.12 -9.36
N LEU A 58 8.34 1.03 -8.68
CA LEU A 58 7.56 2.21 -9.04
C LEU A 58 7.93 2.71 -10.46
N PRO A 59 6.93 3.12 -11.25
CA PRO A 59 7.20 3.69 -12.56
C PRO A 59 7.97 5.02 -12.43
N THR A 60 9.11 5.12 -13.11
CA THR A 60 9.87 6.38 -13.23
C THR A 60 9.20 7.36 -14.22
N ASN A 61 8.35 6.85 -15.13
CA ASN A 61 7.55 7.69 -16.03
C ASN A 61 6.34 8.28 -15.30
N ARG A 62 6.24 9.62 -15.25
CA ARG A 62 5.13 10.35 -14.63
C ARG A 62 3.76 9.88 -15.11
N GLN A 63 3.56 9.61 -16.40
CA GLN A 63 2.26 9.18 -16.92
C GLN A 63 1.85 7.80 -16.39
N ALA A 64 2.82 6.87 -16.28
CA ALA A 64 2.59 5.54 -15.73
C ALA A 64 2.33 5.61 -14.21
N LEU A 65 3.04 6.50 -13.51
CA LEU A 65 2.80 6.79 -12.10
C LEU A 65 1.38 7.35 -11.88
N TYR A 66 0.94 8.34 -12.66
CA TYR A 66 -0.43 8.88 -12.56
C TYR A 66 -1.51 7.83 -12.84
N LYS A 67 -1.29 6.90 -13.78
CA LYS A 67 -2.21 5.79 -14.01
C LYS A 67 -2.30 4.86 -12.80
N LEU A 68 -1.16 4.51 -12.21
CA LEU A 68 -1.08 3.69 -11.00
C LEU A 68 -1.79 4.38 -9.81
N LEU A 69 -1.55 5.67 -9.61
CA LEU A 69 -2.19 6.46 -8.55
C LEU A 69 -3.72 6.46 -8.70
N ARG A 70 -4.23 6.71 -9.91
CA ARG A 70 -5.68 6.69 -10.20
C ARG A 70 -6.31 5.31 -10.00
N GLU A 71 -5.57 4.24 -10.26
CA GLU A 71 -6.03 2.88 -10.01
C GLU A 71 -6.12 2.57 -8.50
N ILE A 72 -5.13 3.02 -7.73
CA ILE A 72 -5.11 2.91 -6.26
C ILE A 72 -6.26 3.72 -5.64
N GLU A 73 -6.52 4.93 -6.13
CA GLU A 73 -7.64 5.76 -5.69
C GLU A 73 -9.00 5.11 -5.98
N ARG A 74 -9.18 4.55 -7.19
CA ARG A 74 -10.45 3.96 -7.63
C ARG A 74 -10.81 2.67 -6.89
N ASN A 75 -9.81 1.86 -6.54
CA ASN A 75 -10.02 0.58 -5.87
C ASN A 75 -10.10 0.69 -4.33
N GLY A 76 -10.02 1.91 -3.79
CA GLY A 76 -10.29 2.18 -2.39
C GLY A 76 -9.13 1.84 -1.46
N GLY A 77 -8.09 2.66 -1.51
CA GLY A 77 -7.30 2.97 -0.32
C GLY A 77 -5.81 2.78 -0.53
N TRP A 78 -5.12 3.92 -0.58
CA TRP A 78 -3.69 4.02 -0.33
C TRP A 78 -3.27 3.08 0.81
N PRO A 79 -2.16 2.31 0.67
CA PRO A 79 -1.58 1.53 1.77
C PRO A 79 -1.52 2.42 3.01
N TYR A 80 -2.23 2.11 4.11
CA TYR A 80 -2.59 3.04 5.22
C TYR A 80 -1.40 3.93 5.67
N ILE A 81 -1.17 5.05 4.96
CA ILE A 81 -0.14 6.02 5.30
C ILE A 81 -0.78 6.92 6.35
N PRO A 82 -0.19 7.07 7.54
CA PRO A 82 -0.66 8.05 8.50
C PRO A 82 -0.69 9.41 7.77
N ARG A 83 -1.90 9.96 7.59
CA ARG A 83 -2.23 11.09 6.68
C ARG A 83 -1.24 12.26 6.73
N LYS A 84 -0.53 12.45 7.86
CA LYS A 84 0.55 13.42 8.04
C LYS A 84 1.73 13.29 7.06
N LYS A 85 2.04 12.09 6.55
CA LYS A 85 3.14 11.89 5.59
C LYS A 85 2.79 12.31 4.17
N LEU A 86 1.51 12.26 3.77
CA LEU A 86 1.10 12.64 2.42
C LEU A 86 1.08 14.16 2.25
N GLU A 87 0.61 14.90 3.25
CA GLU A 87 0.68 16.36 3.26
C GLU A 87 2.13 16.86 3.23
N ALA A 88 3.03 16.23 3.99
CA ALA A 88 4.46 16.55 3.94
C ALA A 88 5.10 16.22 2.58
N PHE A 89 4.66 15.13 1.93
CA PHE A 89 5.15 14.74 0.60
C PHE A 89 4.65 15.70 -0.48
N LEU A 90 3.39 16.14 -0.42
CA LEU A 90 2.82 17.12 -1.35
C LEU A 90 3.41 18.52 -1.13
N ALA A 91 3.60 18.95 0.12
CA ALA A 91 4.25 20.22 0.44
C ALA A 91 5.71 20.28 -0.06
N ALA A 92 6.44 19.16 0.02
CA ALA A 92 7.80 19.06 -0.53
C ALA A 92 7.84 19.08 -2.07
N MET A 93 6.70 18.86 -2.75
CA MET A 93 6.58 18.96 -4.20
C MET A 93 6.10 20.34 -4.67
N ASP A 94 5.40 21.10 -3.80
CA ASP A 94 5.02 22.50 -4.01
C ASP A 94 6.13 23.49 -3.62
N GLU A 95 7.15 23.05 -2.87
CA GLU A 95 8.43 23.76 -2.69
C GLU A 95 9.32 23.61 -3.94
N THR A 96 8.84 24.02 -5.10
CA THR A 96 9.76 24.60 -6.08
C THR A 96 10.13 25.98 -5.54
N PRO A 97 11.41 26.31 -5.28
CA PRO A 97 11.77 27.69 -5.05
C PRO A 97 11.46 28.44 -6.34
N ASP A 98 10.36 29.18 -6.31
CA ASP A 98 10.23 30.35 -7.16
C ASP A 98 11.38 31.29 -6.76
N GLU A 99 12.09 31.76 -7.79
CA GLU A 99 13.06 32.87 -7.80
C GLU A 99 14.56 32.53 -7.58
N CYS A 100 15.30 32.48 -8.70
CA CYS A 100 16.05 33.65 -9.22
C CYS A 100 16.10 33.63 -10.74
#